data_AF-A0A5B7ACJ1-F1
#
_entry.id   AF-A0A5B7ACJ1-F1
#
_cell.length_a   1.000
_cell.length_b   1.000
_cell.length_c   1.000
_cell.angle_alpha   90.00
_cell.angle_beta   90.00
_cell.angle_gamma   90.00
#
_symmetry.space_group_name_H-M   'P 1'
#
loop_
_entity.id
_entity.type
_entity.pdbx_description
1 polymer ?
#
loop_
_entity_poly.entity_id
_entity_poly.type
_entity_poly.pdbx_seq_one_letter_code
_entity_poly.pdbx_strand_id
1 'polypeptide(L)'
;MASTVDAVRDPIPTSAVLMASSKHIATKCRSQNVAFLNCKKDDPNPEKCLDKGHKVTRCVFSLLRELHQKCTKEMDAYAGCMYYHTDEFELCRKEQKEFEKACPFE
;
A
#
# COMPACT_ATOMS: atom_id res chain seq x y z
N MET A 1 15.83 6.59 9.53
CA MET A 1 14.49 6.07 9.20
C MET A 1 14.35 6.11 7.68
N ALA A 2 13.86 5.05 7.06
CA ALA A 2 13.58 5.05 5.63
C ALA A 2 12.34 5.94 5.40
N SER A 3 12.48 7.01 4.62
CA SER A 3 11.37 7.87 4.20
C SER A 3 10.43 7.07 3.30
N THR A 4 9.11 7.18 3.48
CA THR A 4 8.12 6.51 2.63
C THR A 4 7.80 7.29 1.35
N VAL A 5 8.36 8.49 1.20
CA VAL A 5 8.29 9.33 0.00
C VAL A 5 9.67 9.70 -0.54
N ASP A 6 9.71 10.06 -1.83
CA ASP A 6 10.87 10.60 -2.51
C ASP A 6 11.11 12.10 -2.22
N ALA A 7 12.14 12.67 -2.88
CA ALA A 7 12.50 14.09 -2.72
C ALA A 7 11.39 15.07 -3.16
N VAL A 8 10.45 14.62 -4.01
CA VAL A 8 9.32 15.42 -4.52
C VAL A 8 8.03 15.12 -3.74
N ARG A 9 8.11 14.28 -2.69
CA ARG A 9 6.99 13.81 -1.85
C ARG A 9 6.02 12.88 -2.56
N ASP A 10 6.46 12.19 -3.61
CA ASP A 10 5.69 11.11 -4.21
C ASP A 10 5.93 9.81 -3.42
N PRO A 11 4.88 9.00 -3.20
CA PRO A 11 4.99 7.77 -2.42
C PRO A 11 5.87 6.76 -3.14
N ILE A 12 6.83 6.19 -2.41
CA ILE A 12 7.70 5.11 -2.92
C ILE A 12 7.07 3.77 -2.51
N PRO A 13 6.62 2.94 -3.46
CA PRO A 13 5.99 1.66 -3.15
C PRO A 13 7.04 0.57 -2.86
N THR A 14 7.85 0.75 -1.81
CA THR A 14 8.72 -0.32 -1.30
C THR A 14 7.87 -1.46 -0.71
N SER A 15 8.46 -2.65 -0.53
CA SER A 15 7.73 -3.78 0.06
C SER A 15 7.12 -3.43 1.42
N ALA A 16 7.90 -2.77 2.28
CA ALA A 16 7.47 -2.32 3.60
C ALA A 16 6.29 -1.34 3.56
N VAL A 17 6.31 -0.37 2.64
CA VAL A 17 5.21 0.59 2.46
C VAL A 17 3.95 -0.11 1.96
N LEU A 18 4.08 -1.01 0.98
CA LEU A 18 2.96 -1.79 0.45
C LEU A 18 2.38 -2.73 1.49
N MET A 19 3.23 -3.37 2.31
CA MET A 19 2.80 -4.29 3.36
C MET A 19 2.09 -3.55 4.50
N ALA A 20 2.66 -2.44 4.97
CA ALA A 20 2.04 -1.57 5.97
C ALA A 20 0.66 -1.06 5.51
N SER A 21 0.52 -0.78 4.20
CA SER A 21 -0.72 -0.26 3.61
C SER A 21 -1.68 -1.35 3.09
N SER A 22 -1.30 -2.63 3.20
CA SER A 22 -2.00 -3.75 2.54
C SER A 22 -3.49 -3.83 2.89
N LYS A 23 -3.85 -3.60 4.16
CA LYS A 23 -5.24 -3.57 4.63
C LYS A 23 -6.03 -2.41 4.00
N HIS A 24 -5.45 -1.21 3.89
CA HIS A 24 -6.09 -0.09 3.20
C HIS A 24 -6.27 -0.37 1.71
N ILE A 25 -5.27 -0.94 1.06
CA ILE A 25 -5.31 -1.34 -0.36
C ILE A 25 -6.43 -2.36 -0.58
N ALA A 26 -6.57 -3.34 0.31
CA ALA A 26 -7.59 -4.38 0.23
C ALA A 26 -9.02 -3.82 0.29
N THR A 27 -9.24 -2.73 1.04
CA THR A 27 -10.55 -2.07 1.13
C THR A 27 -10.76 -1.08 -0.03
N LYS A 28 -9.88 -0.09 -0.18
CA LYS A 28 -10.06 1.02 -1.13
C LYS A 28 -9.90 0.62 -2.60
N CYS A 29 -8.96 -0.28 -2.90
CA CYS A 29 -8.65 -0.69 -4.28
C CYS A 29 -9.19 -2.09 -4.64
N ARG A 30 -10.16 -2.60 -3.87
CA ARG A 30 -10.71 -3.95 -4.03
C ARG A 30 -11.21 -4.24 -5.44
N SER A 31 -12.00 -3.33 -6.01
CA SER A 31 -12.65 -3.54 -7.31
C SER A 31 -11.64 -3.64 -8.45
N GLN A 32 -10.62 -2.77 -8.43
CA GLN A 32 -9.53 -2.77 -9.41
C GLN A 32 -8.69 -4.04 -9.27
N ASN A 33 -8.36 -4.44 -8.04
CA ASN A 33 -7.57 -5.65 -7.77
C ASN A 33 -8.28 -6.92 -8.26
N VAL A 34 -9.57 -7.07 -7.93
CA VAL A 34 -10.38 -8.23 -8.38
C VAL A 34 -10.50 -8.24 -9.90
N ALA A 35 -10.72 -7.10 -10.55
CA ALA A 35 -10.80 -7.03 -12.00
C ALA A 35 -9.48 -7.44 -12.68
N PHE A 36 -8.34 -7.05 -12.11
CA PHE A 36 -7.02 -7.45 -12.61
C PHE A 36 -6.77 -8.95 -12.44
N LEU A 37 -7.09 -9.50 -11.27
CA LEU A 37 -6.95 -10.94 -10.98
C LEU A 37 -7.85 -11.80 -11.88
N ASN A 38 -9.11 -11.41 -12.09
CA ASN A 38 -10.02 -12.12 -12.99
C ASN A 38 -9.48 -12.12 -14.43
N CYS A 39 -8.99 -10.97 -14.91
CA CYS A 39 -8.38 -10.89 -16.24
C CYS A 39 -7.18 -11.85 -16.38
N LYS A 40 -6.31 -11.92 -15.36
CA LYS A 40 -5.16 -12.83 -15.34
C LYS A 40 -5.54 -14.30 -15.26
N LYS A 41 -6.68 -14.60 -14.63
CA LYS A 41 -7.23 -15.95 -14.56
C LYS A 41 -7.78 -16.40 -15.92
N ASP A 42 -8.39 -15.48 -16.67
CA ASP A 42 -8.98 -15.76 -17.98
C ASP A 42 -7.91 -15.88 -19.08
N ASP A 43 -6.87 -15.04 -19.06
CA ASP A 43 -5.78 -15.05 -20.04
C ASP A 43 -4.42 -14.75 -19.37
N PRO A 44 -3.43 -15.66 -19.46
CA PRO A 44 -2.11 -15.45 -18.87
C PRO A 44 -1.27 -14.38 -19.61
N ASN A 45 -1.65 -13.96 -20.83
CA ASN A 45 -0.90 -13.00 -21.61
C ASN A 45 -0.78 -11.66 -20.84
N PRO A 46 0.45 -11.18 -20.56
CA PRO A 46 0.68 -9.96 -19.81
C PRO A 46 0.08 -8.70 -20.45
N GLU A 47 -0.01 -8.62 -21.77
CA GLU A 47 -0.47 -7.42 -22.49
C GLU A 47 -1.99 -7.21 -22.35
N LYS A 48 -2.76 -8.29 -22.26
CA LYS A 48 -4.23 -8.27 -22.24
C LYS A 48 -4.81 -7.58 -21.01
N CYS A 49 -4.05 -7.55 -19.92
CA CYS A 49 -4.49 -6.99 -18.64
C CYS A 49 -3.79 -5.66 -18.27
N LEU A 50 -3.02 -5.05 -19.19
CA LEU A 50 -2.26 -3.81 -18.90
C LEU A 50 -3.17 -2.66 -18.45
N ASP A 51 -4.31 -2.41 -19.13
CA ASP A 51 -5.27 -1.36 -18.72
C ASP A 51 -5.75 -1.56 -17.27
N LYS A 52 -6.08 -2.80 -16.89
CA LYS A 52 -6.50 -3.13 -15.52
C LYS A 52 -5.34 -2.98 -14.53
N GLY A 53 -4.13 -3.35 -14.94
CA GLY A 53 -2.91 -3.13 -14.15
C GLY A 53 -2.66 -1.65 -13.88
N HIS A 54 -2.78 -0.78 -14.89
CA HIS A 54 -2.67 0.67 -14.72
C HIS A 54 -3.74 1.23 -13.76
N LYS A 55 -4.97 0.70 -13.81
CA LYS A 55 -6.03 1.09 -12.87
C LYS A 55 -5.71 0.69 -11.43
N VAL A 56 -5.18 -0.51 -11.20
CA VAL A 56 -4.69 -0.94 -9.88
C VAL A 56 -3.58 -0.02 -9.39
N THR A 57 -2.54 0.16 -10.20
CA THR A 57 -1.38 0.99 -9.84
C THR A 57 -1.82 2.42 -9.53
N ARG A 58 -2.67 3.04 -10.36
CA ARG A 58 -3.18 4.39 -10.10
C ARG A 58 -3.95 4.47 -8.79
N CYS A 59 -4.81 3.49 -8.48
CA CYS A 59 -5.54 3.45 -7.22
C CYS A 59 -4.59 3.39 -6.02
N VAL A 60 -3.62 2.47 -6.06
CA VAL A 60 -2.65 2.27 -4.97
C VAL A 60 -1.79 3.51 -4.76
N PHE A 61 -1.24 4.11 -5.82
CA PHE A 61 -0.43 5.33 -5.69
C PHE A 61 -1.24 6.51 -5.13
N SER A 62 -2.50 6.66 -5.54
CA SER A 62 -3.39 7.69 -4.98
C SER A 62 -3.62 7.47 -3.48
N LEU A 63 -3.86 6.22 -3.08
CA LEU A 63 -4.05 5.85 -1.68
C LEU A 63 -2.78 6.09 -0.85
N LEU A 64 -1.61 5.68 -1.33
CA LEU A 64 -0.35 5.89 -0.61
C LEU A 64 -0.07 7.39 -0.41
N ARG A 65 -0.37 8.22 -1.41
CA ARG A 65 -0.25 9.68 -1.28
C ARG A 65 -1.21 10.22 -0.22
N GLU A 66 -2.45 9.75 -0.19
CA GLU A 66 -3.45 10.15 0.80
C GLU A 66 -3.04 9.76 2.23
N LEU A 67 -2.61 8.51 2.44
CA LEU A 67 -2.14 8.01 3.73
C LEU A 67 -0.93 8.82 4.22
N HIS A 68 0.04 9.05 3.35
CA HIS A 68 1.21 9.85 3.71
C HIS A 68 0.86 11.31 4.03
N GLN A 69 -0.19 11.89 3.43
CA GLN A 69 -0.62 13.26 3.74
C GLN A 69 -1.42 13.36 5.05
N LYS A 70 -2.24 12.35 5.38
CA LYS A 70 -3.13 12.37 6.54
C LYS A 70 -2.45 11.86 7.83
N CYS A 71 -1.66 10.79 7.72
CA CYS A 71 -1.06 10.07 8.85
C CYS A 71 0.44 9.81 8.60
N THR A 72 1.16 10.85 8.15
CA THR A 72 2.58 10.78 7.80
C THR A 72 3.42 10.09 8.86
N LYS A 73 3.31 10.55 10.11
CA LYS A 73 4.17 10.12 11.21
C LYS A 73 3.94 8.65 11.55
N GLU A 74 2.69 8.24 11.64
CA GLU A 74 2.30 6.88 12.00
C GLU A 74 2.59 5.91 10.86
N MET A 75 2.37 6.33 9.60
CA MET A 75 2.73 5.56 8.41
C MET A 75 4.24 5.33 8.31
N ASP A 76 5.05 6.37 8.50
CA ASP A 76 6.51 6.27 8.49
C ASP A 76 7.03 5.36 9.62
N ALA A 77 6.45 5.48 10.81
CA ALA A 77 6.82 4.61 11.94
C ALA A 77 6.49 3.15 11.64
N TYR A 78 5.30 2.88 11.10
CA TYR A 78 4.87 1.52 10.81
C TYR A 78 5.64 0.89 9.64
N ALA A 79 5.81 1.62 8.54
CA ALA A 79 6.64 1.18 7.41
C ALA A 79 8.10 1.02 7.81
N GLY A 80 8.62 1.88 8.71
CA GLY A 80 9.95 1.75 9.28
C GLY A 80 10.13 0.47 10.10
N CYS A 81 9.14 0.11 10.91
CA CYS A 81 9.11 -1.15 11.65
C CYS A 81 9.07 -2.35 10.69
N MET A 82 8.19 -2.31 9.67
CA MET A 82 8.09 -3.33 8.63
C MET A 82 9.42 -3.54 7.90
N TYR A 83 10.10 -2.46 7.53
CA TYR A 83 11.41 -2.53 6.90
C TYR A 83 12.45 -3.21 7.81
N TYR A 84 12.47 -2.87 9.11
CA TYR A 84 13.43 -3.43 10.06
C TYR A 84 13.17 -4.93 10.35
N HIS A 85 11.91 -5.34 10.37
CA HIS A 85 11.49 -6.70 10.68
C HIS A 85 11.14 -7.55 9.44
N THR A 86 11.54 -7.12 8.24
CA THR A 86 11.30 -7.83 6.97
C THR A 86 9.82 -8.21 6.80
N ASP A 87 8.94 -7.23 6.96
CA ASP A 87 7.49 -7.36 6.75
C ASP A 87 6.76 -8.30 7.75
N GLU A 88 7.37 -8.61 8.90
CA GLU A 88 6.75 -9.44 9.95
C GLU A 88 5.77 -8.64 10.83
N PHE A 89 4.47 -8.91 10.66
CA PHE A 89 3.39 -8.18 11.33
C PHE A 89 3.42 -8.30 12.86
N GLU A 90 3.76 -9.47 13.40
CA GLU A 90 3.70 -9.70 14.85
C GLU A 90 4.69 -8.84 15.64
N LEU A 91 5.78 -8.42 14.99
CA LEU A 91 6.81 -7.58 15.60
C LEU A 91 6.46 -6.09 15.57
N CYS A 92 5.43 -5.69 14.82
CA CYS A 92 5.06 -4.29 14.58
C CYS A 92 3.62 -3.95 14.99
N ARG A 93 3.00 -4.76 15.86
CA ARG A 93 1.58 -4.57 16.28
C ARG A 93 1.32 -3.25 16.99
N LYS A 94 2.33 -2.69 17.67
CA LYS A 94 2.22 -1.40 18.36
C LYS A 94 2.07 -0.26 17.35
N GLU A 95 2.98 -0.18 16.39
CA GLU A 95 3.00 0.82 15.32
C GLU A 95 1.77 0.66 14.42
N GLN A 96 1.35 -0.58 14.15
CA GLN A 96 0.12 -0.89 13.45
C GLN A 96 -1.10 -0.26 14.13
N LYS A 97 -1.23 -0.45 15.45
CA LYS A 97 -2.38 0.08 16.20
C LYS A 97 -2.45 1.61 16.16
N GLU A 98 -1.31 2.28 16.27
CA GLU A 98 -1.25 3.74 16.16
C GLU A 98 -1.59 4.22 14.75
N PHE A 99 -1.08 3.54 13.72
CA PHE A 99 -1.40 3.82 12.32
C PHE A 99 -2.88 3.63 12.01
N GLU A 100 -3.48 2.49 12.39
CA GLU A 100 -4.90 2.21 12.16
C GLU A 100 -5.83 3.15 12.96
N LYS A 101 -5.35 3.70 14.09
CA LYS A 101 -6.09 4.72 14.86
C LYS A 101 -6.05 6.09 14.17
N ALA A 102 -4.90 6.48 13.63
CA ALA A 102 -4.74 7.76 12.92
C ALA A 102 -5.40 7.74 11.54
N CYS A 103 -5.36 6.58 10.88
CA CYS A 103 -5.94 6.32 9.57
C CYS A 103 -6.80 5.04 9.65
N PRO A 104 -8.11 5.18 9.95
CA PRO A 104 -9.03 4.05 9.97
C PRO A 104 -9.24 3.46 8.57
N PHE A 105 -9.65 2.19 8.52
CA PHE A 105 -10.14 1.58 7.28
C PHE A 105 -11.53 2.13 6.95
N GLU A 106 -11.60 3.04 5.99
CA GLU A 106 -12.83 3.45 5.33
C GLU A 106 -13.21 2.51 4.18
#